data_AF-A0A1B6MMS8-F1
#
_entry.id   AF-A0A1B6MMS8-F1
#
_cell.length_a   1.000
_cell.length_b   1.000
_cell.length_c   1.000
_cell.angle_alpha   90.00
_cell.angle_beta   90.00
_cell.angle_gamma   90.00
#
_symmetry.space_group_name_H-M   'P 1'
#
loop_
_entity.id
_entity.type
_entity.pdbx_description
1 polymer ?
#
loop_
_entity_poly.entity_id
_entity_poly.type
_entity_poly.pdbx_seq_one_letter_code
_entity_poly.pdbx_strand_id
1 'polypeptide(L)'
;VGVSCNIACLLAILLKPYMPQTADVVAGQVNAPKDMFVLTEHVYQILPPGHHIGKPVPLFAKIELSTVDKLKQRFAGRQQTPPTVKTSSVDPAIDSVDKMETAVKKQADLVRTMKEGGASKDQWQPHVTVLLDMKKQLEAMKQLTLKEAAPSPSGNIPALEEEITSQGEKVRLLKQGGKPKSEWQPEVDKLLALKKTLAQLKGEPDPTIKKKNKK
;
A
#
# COMPACT_ATOMS: atom_id res chain seq x y z
N VAL A 1 31.17 -26.75 40.92
CA VAL A 1 29.75 -26.39 40.67
C VAL A 1 29.27 -25.51 41.80
N GLY A 2 28.69 -24.35 41.47
CA GLY A 2 28.27 -23.35 42.46
C GLY A 2 26.76 -23.37 42.72
N VAL A 3 26.32 -22.52 43.66
CA VAL A 3 24.90 -22.29 44.00
C VAL A 3 24.08 -21.91 42.76
N SER A 4 24.65 -21.11 41.85
CA SER A 4 23.99 -20.69 40.60
C SER A 4 23.54 -21.85 39.72
N CYS A 5 24.33 -22.93 39.62
CA CYS A 5 23.98 -24.11 38.82
C CYS A 5 22.84 -24.91 39.47
N ASN A 6 22.82 -24.98 40.80
CA ASN A 6 21.71 -25.61 41.54
C ASN A 6 20.41 -24.80 41.41
N ILE A 7 20.50 -23.47 41.42
CA ILE A 7 19.35 -22.60 41.12
C ILE A 7 18.88 -22.80 39.67
N ALA A 8 19.81 -22.92 38.70
CA ALA A 8 19.43 -23.22 37.31
C ALA A 8 18.70 -24.57 37.17
N CYS A 9 19.09 -25.58 37.96
CA CYS A 9 18.39 -26.86 38.04
C CYS A 9 16.96 -26.69 38.60
N LEU A 10 16.81 -25.95 39.70
CA LEU A 10 15.49 -25.65 40.27
C LEU A 10 14.60 -24.89 39.27
N LEU A 11 15.15 -23.89 38.57
CA LEU A 11 14.44 -23.16 37.52
C LEU A 11 14.02 -24.10 36.39
N ALA A 12 14.85 -25.07 35.99
CA ALA A 12 14.48 -26.06 34.98
C ALA A 12 13.29 -26.94 35.44
N ILE A 13 13.25 -27.33 36.72
CA ILE A 13 12.12 -28.08 37.30
C ILE A 13 10.84 -27.24 37.23
N LEU A 14 10.89 -25.98 37.67
CA LEU A 14 9.75 -25.07 37.68
C LEU A 14 9.29 -24.67 36.26
N LEU A 15 10.21 -24.61 35.31
CA LEU A 15 9.94 -24.26 33.93
C LEU A 15 9.33 -25.40 33.12
N LYS A 16 9.57 -26.67 33.53
CA LYS A 16 9.15 -27.88 32.79
C LYS A 16 7.66 -27.90 32.37
N PRO A 17 6.69 -27.46 33.19
CA PRO A 17 5.28 -27.40 32.80
C PRO A 17 4.97 -26.37 31.71
N TYR A 18 5.80 -25.34 31.53
CA TYR A 18 5.58 -24.23 30.60
C TYR A 18 6.44 -24.35 29.33
N MET A 19 7.71 -24.74 29.47
CA MET A 19 8.67 -24.90 28.37
C MET A 19 9.45 -26.20 28.52
N PRO A 20 8.84 -27.36 28.21
CA PRO A 20 9.44 -28.66 28.48
C PRO A 20 10.75 -28.87 27.74
N GLN A 21 10.79 -28.45 26.46
CA GLN A 21 11.99 -28.54 25.63
C GLN A 21 13.14 -27.68 26.18
N THR A 22 12.86 -26.47 26.63
CA THR A 22 13.88 -25.59 27.20
C THR A 22 14.42 -26.15 28.52
N ALA A 23 13.53 -26.67 29.37
CA ALA A 23 13.94 -27.34 30.61
C ALA A 23 14.85 -28.55 30.33
N ASP A 24 14.56 -29.34 29.29
CA ASP A 24 15.41 -30.46 28.87
C ASP A 24 16.78 -29.98 28.33
N VAL A 25 16.80 -28.89 27.56
CA VAL A 25 18.05 -28.27 27.11
C VAL A 25 18.89 -27.79 28.30
N VAL A 26 18.29 -27.12 29.28
CA VAL A 26 19.00 -26.71 30.50
C VAL A 26 19.56 -27.93 31.22
N ALA A 27 18.75 -28.96 31.45
CA ALA A 27 19.17 -30.21 32.08
C ALA A 27 20.35 -30.88 31.34
N GLY A 28 20.33 -30.88 30.00
CA GLY A 28 21.42 -31.37 29.18
C GLY A 28 22.70 -30.53 29.32
N GLN A 29 22.59 -29.21 29.36
CA GLN A 29 23.74 -28.30 29.53
C GLN A 29 24.39 -28.43 30.91
N VAL A 30 23.61 -28.66 31.97
CA VAL A 30 24.16 -28.90 33.32
C VAL A 30 24.49 -30.37 33.56
N ASN A 31 24.22 -31.26 32.59
CA ASN A 31 24.37 -32.71 32.74
C ASN A 31 23.64 -33.24 33.99
N ALA A 32 22.38 -32.83 34.16
CA ALA A 32 21.60 -33.16 35.35
C ALA A 32 21.13 -34.64 35.36
N PRO A 33 20.91 -35.22 36.55
CA PRO A 33 20.25 -36.52 36.69
C PRO A 33 18.83 -36.51 36.09
N LYS A 34 18.38 -37.65 35.54
CA LYS A 34 17.06 -37.76 34.89
C LYS A 34 15.89 -37.64 35.87
N ASP A 35 16.17 -38.01 37.11
CA ASP A 35 15.36 -37.98 38.33
C ASP A 35 15.27 -36.58 38.97
N MET A 36 15.93 -35.57 38.40
CA MET A 36 15.88 -34.18 38.88
C MET A 36 14.47 -33.55 38.80
N PHE A 37 13.60 -33.99 37.88
CA PHE A 37 12.29 -33.36 37.64
C PHE A 37 11.22 -33.73 38.69
N VAL A 38 11.58 -33.61 39.96
CA VAL A 38 10.69 -33.77 41.11
C VAL A 38 10.70 -32.47 41.89
N LEU A 39 9.53 -31.85 42.02
CA LEU A 39 9.37 -30.63 42.80
C LEU A 39 9.28 -31.00 44.29
N THR A 40 10.22 -30.49 45.07
CA THR A 40 10.23 -30.62 46.53
C THR A 40 9.85 -29.30 47.19
N GLU A 41 9.38 -29.36 48.43
CA GLU A 41 8.99 -28.18 49.21
C GLU A 41 10.20 -27.29 49.58
N HIS A 42 11.39 -27.90 49.72
CA HIS A 42 12.62 -27.22 50.11
C HIS A 42 13.65 -27.24 48.97
N VAL A 43 14.52 -26.23 48.92
CA VAL A 43 15.63 -26.16 47.95
C VAL A 43 16.79 -27.00 48.47
N TYR A 44 17.13 -28.06 47.73
CA TYR A 44 18.26 -28.94 48.03
C TYR A 44 19.37 -28.79 46.99
N GLN A 45 20.56 -29.27 47.35
CA GLN A 45 21.66 -29.37 46.40
C GLN A 45 21.42 -30.54 45.44
N ILE A 46 21.02 -30.23 44.22
CA ILE A 46 20.75 -31.19 43.14
C ILE A 46 22.08 -31.68 42.53
N LEU A 47 23.06 -30.79 42.38
CA LEU A 47 24.36 -31.10 41.78
C LEU A 47 25.46 -31.13 42.85
N PRO A 48 26.13 -32.26 43.08
CA PRO A 48 27.18 -32.38 44.07
C PRO A 48 28.44 -31.57 43.71
N PRO A 49 29.29 -31.23 44.69
CA PRO A 49 30.60 -30.65 44.42
C PRO A 49 31.42 -31.58 43.51
N GLY A 50 32.15 -31.00 42.56
CA GLY A 50 32.92 -31.75 41.56
C GLY A 50 32.12 -32.25 40.34
N HIS A 51 30.80 -32.04 40.29
CA HIS A 51 29.99 -32.43 39.13
C HIS A 51 30.45 -31.74 37.82
N HIS A 52 30.51 -32.51 36.72
CA HIS A 52 30.93 -32.00 35.42
C HIS A 52 29.71 -31.53 34.62
N ILE A 53 29.65 -30.21 34.38
CA ILE A 53 28.65 -29.60 33.52
C ILE A 53 28.92 -29.93 32.04
N GLY A 54 27.87 -29.96 31.24
CA GLY A 54 27.93 -30.14 29.80
C GLY A 54 28.35 -28.86 29.06
N LYS A 55 28.10 -28.82 27.75
CA LYS A 55 28.44 -27.67 26.90
C LYS A 55 27.35 -26.60 27.00
N PRO A 56 27.64 -25.39 27.49
CA PRO A 56 26.65 -24.33 27.57
C PRO A 56 26.30 -23.80 26.17
N VAL A 57 25.01 -23.54 25.92
CA VAL A 57 24.48 -22.99 24.67
C VAL A 57 23.41 -21.95 25.01
N PRO A 58 23.31 -20.82 24.29
CA PRO A 58 22.25 -19.84 24.53
C PRO A 58 20.86 -20.48 24.47
N LEU A 59 20.05 -20.26 25.52
CA LEU A 59 18.72 -20.86 25.63
C LEU A 59 17.67 -20.19 24.73
N PHE A 60 17.82 -18.88 24.51
CA PHE A 60 16.85 -18.08 23.78
C PHE A 60 17.55 -17.24 22.72
N ALA A 61 16.99 -17.25 21.52
CA ALA A 61 17.34 -16.31 20.47
C ALA A 61 16.43 -15.08 20.56
N LYS A 62 16.99 -13.90 20.30
CA LYS A 62 16.21 -12.68 20.18
C LYS A 62 15.25 -12.79 19.00
N ILE A 63 14.00 -12.40 19.22
CA ILE A 63 13.00 -12.31 18.15
C ILE A 63 13.17 -10.94 17.48
N GLU A 64 13.62 -10.94 16.23
CA GLU A 64 13.75 -9.71 15.43
C GLU A 64 12.40 -9.24 14.88
N LEU A 65 12.26 -7.92 14.76
CA LEU A 65 11.01 -7.28 14.32
C LEU A 65 10.58 -7.73 12.91
N SER A 66 11.55 -7.95 12.02
CA SER A 66 11.33 -8.47 10.67
C SER A 66 10.67 -9.86 10.67
N THR A 67 11.06 -10.73 11.59
CA THR A 67 10.46 -12.06 11.76
C THR A 67 9.03 -11.94 12.29
N VAL A 68 8.79 -11.03 13.23
CA VAL A 68 7.44 -10.74 13.75
C VAL A 68 6.53 -10.29 12.62
N ASP A 69 6.96 -9.33 11.81
CA ASP A 69 6.15 -8.80 10.70
C ASP A 69 5.88 -9.86 9.64
N LYS A 70 6.88 -10.69 9.31
CA LYS A 70 6.71 -11.82 8.39
C LYS A 70 5.68 -12.83 8.91
N LEU A 71 5.72 -13.16 10.21
CA LEU A 71 4.78 -14.10 10.83
C LEU A 71 3.39 -13.47 10.94
N LYS A 72 3.28 -12.18 11.28
CA LYS A 72 2.01 -11.45 11.26
C LYS A 72 1.40 -11.46 9.86
N GLN A 73 2.15 -11.12 8.82
CA GLN A 73 1.62 -11.16 7.45
C GLN A 73 1.18 -12.57 7.03
N ARG A 74 1.92 -13.61 7.44
CA ARG A 74 1.59 -15.00 7.10
C ARG A 74 0.39 -15.56 7.88
N PHE A 75 0.21 -15.14 9.13
CA PHE A 75 -0.71 -15.77 10.09
C PHE A 75 -1.75 -14.83 10.70
N ALA A 76 -1.87 -13.56 10.26
CA ALA A 76 -2.93 -12.63 10.69
C ALA A 76 -4.36 -13.11 10.36
N GLY A 77 -4.49 -14.30 9.76
CA GLY A 77 -5.71 -14.81 9.19
C GLY A 77 -6.03 -14.07 7.90
N ARG A 78 -6.62 -14.80 6.96
CA ARG A 78 -7.58 -14.13 6.08
C ARG A 78 -8.85 -14.01 6.92
N GLN A 79 -8.95 -12.96 7.73
CA GLN A 79 -10.24 -12.28 7.70
C GLN A 79 -10.50 -12.11 6.21
N GLN A 80 -11.65 -12.55 5.72
CA GLN A 80 -12.12 -12.12 4.42
C GLN A 80 -12.33 -10.61 4.58
N THR A 81 -11.21 -9.90 4.58
CA THR A 81 -11.15 -8.56 4.12
C THR A 81 -11.72 -8.71 2.71
N PRO A 82 -12.87 -8.11 2.44
CA PRO A 82 -13.31 -7.88 1.07
C PRO A 82 -12.09 -7.38 0.31
N PRO A 83 -11.81 -7.93 -0.88
CA PRO A 83 -10.50 -7.92 -1.48
C PRO A 83 -9.99 -6.49 -1.54
N THR A 84 -9.10 -6.14 -0.62
CA THR A 84 -8.14 -5.08 -0.92
C THR A 84 -7.21 -5.77 -1.88
N VAL A 85 -7.54 -5.61 -3.15
CA VAL A 85 -6.68 -5.88 -4.29
C VAL A 85 -5.39 -5.11 -4.03
N LYS A 86 -4.45 -5.71 -3.30
CA LYS A 86 -3.05 -5.43 -3.53
C LYS A 86 -2.75 -6.06 -4.87
N THR A 87 -2.95 -5.24 -5.89
CA THR A 87 -1.92 -5.02 -6.90
C THR A 87 -0.98 -6.23 -7.01
N SER A 88 -1.35 -7.18 -7.86
CA SER A 88 -0.42 -7.52 -8.92
C SER A 88 0.13 -6.20 -9.40
N SER A 89 1.43 -5.99 -9.18
CA SER A 89 2.24 -4.94 -9.78
C SER A 89 1.49 -4.39 -10.99
N VAL A 90 0.91 -3.21 -10.81
CA VAL A 90 0.43 -2.42 -11.93
C VAL A 90 1.73 -2.19 -12.69
N ASP A 91 1.92 -2.93 -13.78
CA ASP A 91 2.55 -2.33 -14.95
C ASP A 91 2.04 -0.89 -14.99
N PRO A 92 2.90 0.13 -14.95
CA PRO A 92 2.53 1.54 -14.79
C PRO A 92 1.69 2.13 -15.96
N ALA A 93 0.85 1.32 -16.59
CA ALA A 93 0.06 1.55 -17.78
C ALA A 93 -1.40 1.06 -17.59
N ILE A 94 -2.16 1.70 -16.70
CA ILE A 94 -3.63 1.79 -16.90
C ILE A 94 -3.88 3.12 -17.59
N ASP A 95 -3.60 3.16 -18.89
CA ASP A 95 -3.61 4.38 -19.71
C ASP A 95 -5.01 4.81 -20.20
N SER A 96 -6.11 4.16 -19.79
CA SER A 96 -7.44 4.52 -20.31
C SER A 96 -8.59 4.32 -19.33
N VAL A 97 -9.48 5.32 -19.31
CA VAL A 97 -10.78 5.37 -18.64
C VAL A 97 -11.63 4.12 -18.95
N ASP A 98 -11.53 3.56 -20.15
CA ASP A 98 -12.32 2.39 -20.59
C ASP A 98 -12.04 1.12 -19.76
N LYS A 99 -10.78 0.92 -19.38
CA LYS A 99 -10.38 -0.22 -18.53
C LYS A 99 -10.96 -0.07 -17.12
N MET A 100 -11.03 1.16 -16.62
CA MET A 100 -11.58 1.43 -15.29
C MET A 100 -13.12 1.39 -15.27
N GLU A 101 -13.80 1.78 -16.35
CA GLU A 101 -15.25 1.57 -16.52
C GLU A 101 -15.62 0.09 -16.52
N THR A 102 -14.84 -0.72 -17.23
CA THR A 102 -15.03 -2.17 -17.28
C THR A 102 -14.84 -2.80 -15.90
N ALA A 103 -13.88 -2.33 -15.11
CA ALA A 103 -13.65 -2.79 -13.74
C ALA A 103 -14.81 -2.42 -12.80
N VAL A 104 -15.36 -1.21 -12.92
CA VAL A 104 -16.54 -0.78 -12.15
C VAL A 104 -17.77 -1.61 -12.49
N LYS A 105 -17.97 -1.95 -13.77
CA LYS A 105 -19.09 -2.81 -14.19
C LYS A 105 -18.98 -4.21 -13.58
N LYS A 106 -17.81 -4.83 -13.64
CA LYS A 106 -17.54 -6.15 -13.02
C LYS A 106 -17.80 -6.14 -11.51
N GLN A 107 -17.37 -5.10 -10.80
CA GLN A 107 -17.60 -4.98 -9.36
C GLN A 107 -19.08 -4.78 -9.03
N ALA A 108 -19.83 -4.04 -9.87
CA ALA A 108 -21.26 -3.83 -9.68
C ALA A 108 -22.07 -5.13 -9.87
N ASP A 109 -21.74 -5.93 -10.88
CA ASP A 109 -22.36 -7.23 -11.13
C ASP A 109 -22.09 -8.21 -9.98
N LEU A 110 -20.88 -8.18 -9.43
CA LEU A 110 -20.51 -8.98 -8.26
C LEU A 110 -21.32 -8.59 -7.00
N VAL A 111 -21.51 -7.30 -6.75
CA VAL A 111 -22.38 -6.83 -5.65
C VAL A 111 -23.83 -7.27 -5.87
N ARG A 112 -24.33 -7.23 -7.11
CA ARG A 112 -25.70 -7.62 -7.44
C ARG A 112 -25.93 -9.12 -7.22
N THR A 113 -25.04 -9.95 -7.77
CA THR A 113 -25.08 -11.41 -7.58
C THR A 113 -24.94 -11.81 -6.11
N MET A 114 -24.11 -11.13 -5.30
CA MET A 114 -24.03 -11.38 -3.86
C MET A 114 -25.33 -11.02 -3.12
N LYS A 115 -25.98 -9.91 -3.49
CA LYS A 115 -27.28 -9.53 -2.89
C LYS A 115 -28.41 -10.47 -3.29
N GLU A 116 -28.43 -10.91 -4.54
CA GLU A 116 -29.41 -11.88 -5.06
C GLU A 116 -29.17 -13.30 -4.52
N GLY A 117 -27.90 -13.67 -4.27
CA GLY A 117 -27.49 -14.96 -3.70
C GLY A 117 -27.66 -15.09 -2.18
N GLY A 118 -28.26 -14.10 -1.50
CA GLY A 118 -28.54 -14.15 -0.06
C GLY A 118 -27.30 -14.00 0.83
N ALA A 119 -26.19 -13.47 0.31
CA ALA A 119 -25.00 -13.18 1.11
C ALA A 119 -25.34 -12.18 2.24
N SER A 120 -24.75 -12.37 3.42
CA SER A 120 -25.04 -11.51 4.57
C SER A 120 -24.56 -10.08 4.33
N LYS A 121 -25.16 -9.10 5.03
CA LYS A 121 -24.78 -7.69 4.89
C LYS A 121 -23.29 -7.46 5.11
N ASP A 122 -22.70 -8.18 6.05
CA ASP A 122 -21.27 -8.08 6.35
C ASP A 122 -20.38 -8.55 5.18
N GLN A 123 -20.89 -9.42 4.29
CA GLN A 123 -20.17 -9.90 3.12
C GLN A 123 -20.27 -8.94 1.92
N TRP A 124 -21.46 -8.38 1.62
CA TRP A 124 -21.63 -7.51 0.43
C TRP A 124 -21.35 -6.03 0.71
N GLN A 125 -21.56 -5.55 1.93
CA GLN A 125 -21.38 -4.14 2.31
C GLN A 125 -20.02 -3.56 1.91
N PRO A 126 -18.89 -4.25 2.12
CA PRO A 126 -17.63 -3.65 1.71
C PRO A 126 -17.39 -3.65 0.20
N HIS A 127 -17.96 -4.59 -0.55
CA HIS A 127 -17.90 -4.54 -2.02
C HIS A 127 -18.65 -3.30 -2.56
N VAL A 128 -19.72 -2.88 -1.87
CA VAL A 128 -20.40 -1.59 -2.14
C VAL A 128 -19.50 -0.40 -1.82
N THR A 129 -18.76 -0.43 -0.71
CA THR A 129 -17.79 0.63 -0.37
C THR A 129 -16.70 0.76 -1.44
N VAL A 130 -16.15 -0.36 -1.91
CA VAL A 130 -15.16 -0.39 -3.02
C VAL A 130 -15.78 0.14 -4.32
N LEU A 131 -17.02 -0.24 -4.64
CA LEU A 131 -17.71 0.25 -5.83
C LEU A 131 -17.87 1.78 -5.81
N LEU A 132 -18.21 2.35 -4.65
CA LEU A 132 -18.33 3.81 -4.48
C LEU A 132 -16.98 4.51 -4.66
N ASP A 133 -15.91 3.95 -4.11
CA ASP A 133 -14.57 4.51 -4.28
C ASP A 133 -14.10 4.43 -5.74
N MET A 134 -14.30 3.29 -6.42
CA MET A 134 -13.95 3.16 -7.84
C MET A 134 -14.77 4.08 -8.74
N LYS A 135 -16.05 4.33 -8.42
CA LYS A 135 -16.86 5.34 -9.13
C LYS A 135 -16.33 6.75 -8.89
N LYS A 136 -15.95 7.08 -7.66
CA LYS A 136 -15.31 8.36 -7.33
C LYS A 136 -13.97 8.53 -8.06
N GLN A 137 -13.18 7.46 -8.17
CA GLN A 137 -11.92 7.45 -8.93
C GLN A 137 -12.17 7.58 -10.44
N LEU A 138 -13.23 6.97 -10.99
CA LEU A 138 -13.65 7.17 -12.37
C LEU A 138 -14.10 8.60 -12.63
N GLU A 139 -14.89 9.19 -11.74
CA GLU A 139 -15.30 10.59 -11.88
C GLU A 139 -14.12 11.52 -11.74
N ALA A 140 -13.19 11.25 -10.82
CA ALA A 140 -11.95 11.98 -10.69
C ALA A 140 -11.08 11.81 -11.94
N MET A 141 -10.93 10.60 -12.49
CA MET A 141 -10.21 10.36 -13.75
C MET A 141 -10.91 11.02 -14.94
N LYS A 142 -12.24 11.01 -15.01
CA LYS A 142 -12.99 11.69 -16.07
C LYS A 142 -12.86 13.20 -15.97
N GLN A 143 -12.92 13.74 -14.75
CA GLN A 143 -12.66 15.14 -14.46
C GLN A 143 -11.21 15.51 -14.69
N LEU A 144 -10.26 14.62 -14.42
CA LEU A 144 -8.85 14.77 -14.77
C LEU A 144 -8.69 14.72 -16.29
N THR A 145 -9.27 13.78 -17.04
CA THR A 145 -9.27 13.83 -18.51
C THR A 145 -9.97 15.07 -19.10
N LEU A 146 -10.93 15.66 -18.38
CA LEU A 146 -11.54 16.96 -18.74
C LEU A 146 -10.66 18.17 -18.35
N LYS A 147 -9.86 18.04 -17.29
CA LYS A 147 -8.98 19.09 -16.72
C LYS A 147 -7.52 18.98 -17.20
N GLU A 148 -7.19 17.87 -17.82
CA GLU A 148 -5.92 17.42 -18.39
C GLU A 148 -6.08 17.29 -19.91
N ALA A 149 -6.98 18.09 -20.49
CA ALA A 149 -6.72 18.80 -21.73
C ALA A 149 -5.84 20.05 -21.44
N ALA A 150 -4.86 19.89 -20.56
CA ALA A 150 -3.77 20.82 -20.22
C ALA A 150 -2.50 19.94 -20.14
N PRO A 151 -1.67 19.90 -21.19
CA PRO A 151 -0.64 18.88 -21.35
C PRO A 151 0.61 19.20 -20.51
N SER A 152 1.14 18.20 -19.82
CA SER A 152 2.53 18.13 -19.39
C SER A 152 3.36 17.28 -20.39
N PRO A 153 4.69 17.47 -20.44
CA PRO A 153 5.44 17.56 -21.68
C PRO A 153 5.81 16.17 -22.22
N SER A 154 5.22 15.82 -23.37
CA SER A 154 5.75 14.77 -24.24
C SER A 154 5.52 15.16 -25.69
N GLY A 155 6.44 15.99 -26.18
CA GLY A 155 7.16 15.72 -27.42
C GLY A 155 6.42 15.61 -28.77
N ASN A 156 5.23 16.17 -28.99
CA ASN A 156 4.63 16.24 -30.33
C ASN A 156 4.18 17.66 -30.71
N ILE A 157 5.12 18.46 -31.22
CA ILE A 157 4.92 19.82 -31.76
C ILE A 157 3.78 19.91 -32.82
N PRO A 158 3.64 19.00 -33.80
CA PRO A 158 2.60 19.14 -34.83
C PRO A 158 1.17 18.97 -34.29
N ALA A 159 0.96 18.12 -33.28
CA ALA A 159 -0.36 17.95 -32.66
C ALA A 159 -0.77 19.18 -31.84
N LEU A 160 0.19 19.88 -31.23
CA LEU A 160 -0.05 21.14 -30.51
C LEU A 160 -0.46 22.27 -31.46
N GLU A 161 0.08 22.31 -32.68
CA GLU A 161 -0.35 23.28 -33.70
C GLU A 161 -1.79 23.06 -34.12
N GLU A 162 -2.17 21.81 -34.37
CA GLU A 162 -3.54 21.44 -34.75
C GLU A 162 -4.55 21.78 -33.64
N GLU A 163 -4.23 21.45 -32.38
CA GLU A 163 -5.07 21.78 -31.22
C GLU A 163 -5.23 23.30 -31.02
N ILE A 164 -4.18 24.09 -31.28
CA ILE A 164 -4.27 25.57 -31.25
C ILE A 164 -5.20 26.10 -32.35
N THR A 165 -5.16 25.50 -33.54
CA THR A 165 -6.05 25.90 -34.64
C THR A 165 -7.50 25.56 -34.33
N SER A 166 -7.79 24.34 -33.87
CA SER A 166 -9.12 23.86 -33.47
C SER A 166 -9.70 24.68 -32.32
N GLN A 167 -8.91 24.91 -31.27
CA GLN A 167 -9.34 25.72 -30.12
C GLN A 167 -9.54 27.20 -30.51
N GLY A 168 -8.76 27.73 -31.46
CA GLY A 168 -8.94 29.06 -32.02
C GLY A 168 -10.26 29.20 -32.79
N GLU A 169 -10.61 28.21 -33.60
CA GLU A 169 -11.90 28.16 -34.31
C GLU A 169 -13.06 28.05 -33.34
N LYS A 170 -12.95 27.21 -32.30
CA LYS A 170 -13.98 27.08 -31.26
C LYS A 170 -14.23 28.40 -30.53
N VAL A 171 -13.18 29.10 -30.14
CA VAL A 171 -13.29 30.45 -29.55
C VAL A 171 -13.93 31.45 -30.53
N ARG A 172 -13.59 31.37 -31.81
CA ARG A 172 -14.16 32.24 -32.85
C ARG A 172 -15.65 31.96 -33.05
N LEU A 173 -16.06 30.70 -33.10
CA LEU A 173 -17.47 30.28 -33.16
C LEU A 173 -18.24 30.71 -31.91
N LEU A 174 -17.68 30.52 -30.71
CA LEU A 174 -18.32 30.90 -29.45
C LEU A 174 -18.51 32.43 -29.34
N LYS A 175 -17.54 33.21 -29.82
CA LYS A 175 -17.66 34.67 -29.88
C LYS A 175 -18.64 35.15 -30.96
N GLN A 176 -18.69 34.48 -32.11
CA GLN A 176 -19.64 34.80 -33.18
C GLN A 176 -21.07 34.40 -32.83
N GLY A 177 -21.25 33.30 -32.08
CA GLY A 177 -22.55 32.82 -31.60
C GLY A 177 -23.14 33.61 -30.44
N GLY A 178 -22.56 34.76 -30.07
CA GLY A 178 -23.09 35.65 -29.04
C GLY A 178 -23.06 35.10 -27.61
N LYS A 179 -22.29 34.02 -27.36
CA LYS A 179 -22.20 33.41 -26.03
C LYS A 179 -21.64 34.39 -25.00
N PRO A 180 -22.11 34.35 -23.74
CA PRO A 180 -21.65 35.25 -22.71
C PRO A 180 -20.16 35.05 -22.42
N LYS A 181 -19.48 36.13 -22.03
CA LYS A 181 -18.04 36.14 -21.74
C LYS A 181 -17.61 35.07 -20.75
N SER A 182 -18.47 34.74 -19.79
CA SER A 182 -18.21 33.66 -18.83
C SER A 182 -18.01 32.27 -19.48
N GLU A 183 -18.58 32.01 -20.65
CA GLU A 183 -18.47 30.72 -21.34
C GLU A 183 -17.28 30.68 -22.31
N TRP A 184 -16.95 31.78 -23.00
CA TRP A 184 -15.84 31.79 -23.95
C TRP A 184 -14.49 32.20 -23.34
N GLN A 185 -14.49 32.94 -22.22
CA GLN A 185 -13.26 33.36 -21.54
C GLN A 185 -12.36 32.19 -21.11
N PRO A 186 -12.86 31.10 -20.49
CA PRO A 186 -11.99 29.96 -20.15
C PRO A 186 -11.38 29.31 -21.40
N GLU A 187 -12.09 29.30 -22.52
CA GLU A 187 -11.58 28.74 -23.78
C GLU A 187 -10.52 29.64 -24.43
N VAL A 188 -10.61 30.96 -24.24
CA VAL A 188 -9.56 31.93 -24.62
C VAL A 188 -8.32 31.78 -23.74
N ASP A 189 -8.49 31.61 -22.44
CA ASP A 189 -7.36 31.45 -21.51
C ASP A 189 -6.63 30.13 -21.80
N LYS A 190 -7.38 29.08 -22.16
CA LYS A 190 -6.83 27.81 -22.65
C LYS A 190 -6.05 27.99 -23.97
N LEU A 191 -6.58 28.75 -24.93
CA LEU A 191 -5.89 29.05 -26.19
C LEU A 191 -4.57 29.82 -25.96
N LEU A 192 -4.54 30.74 -24.99
CA LEU A 192 -3.34 31.49 -24.62
C LEU A 192 -2.28 30.58 -23.96
N ALA A 193 -2.70 29.67 -23.08
CA ALA A 193 -1.81 28.69 -22.46
C ALA A 193 -1.21 27.72 -23.49
N LEU A 194 -2.00 27.26 -24.48
CA LEU A 194 -1.53 26.40 -25.56
C LEU A 194 -0.50 27.11 -26.45
N LYS A 195 -0.74 28.38 -26.81
CA LYS A 195 0.25 29.17 -27.56
C LYS A 195 1.54 29.40 -26.78
N LYS A 196 1.45 29.58 -25.46
CA LYS A 196 2.62 29.74 -24.58
C LYS A 196 3.45 28.46 -24.48
N THR A 197 2.79 27.31 -24.33
CA THR A 197 3.47 26.00 -24.28
C THR A 197 4.14 25.66 -25.60
N LEU A 198 3.51 25.99 -26.75
CA LEU A 198 4.15 25.84 -28.06
C LEU A 198 5.39 26.75 -28.21
N ALA A 199 5.31 28.01 -27.78
CA ALA A 199 6.45 28.94 -27.83
C ALA A 199 7.62 28.47 -26.96
N GLN A 200 7.33 27.99 -25.74
CA GLN A 200 8.33 27.39 -24.84
C GLN A 200 8.99 26.14 -25.44
N LEU A 201 8.22 25.29 -26.13
CA LEU A 201 8.72 24.09 -26.80
C LEU A 201 9.57 24.40 -28.04
N LYS A 202 9.24 25.44 -28.81
CA LYS A 202 10.03 25.89 -29.96
C LYS A 202 11.25 26.74 -29.59
N GLY A 203 11.39 27.13 -28.32
CA GLY A 203 12.49 27.98 -27.85
C GLY A 203 12.38 29.44 -28.33
N GLU A 204 11.19 29.89 -28.72
CA GLU A 204 10.95 31.22 -29.28
C GLU A 204 10.27 32.15 -28.23
N PRO A 205 10.58 33.46 -28.18
CA PRO A 205 10.03 34.33 -27.13
C PRO A 205 8.51 34.42 -27.15
N ASP A 206 7.92 34.37 -25.94
CA ASP A 206 6.49 34.30 -25.65
C ASP A 206 5.66 35.32 -26.46
N PRO A 207 4.73 34.87 -27.33
CA PRO A 207 3.90 35.73 -28.16
C PRO A 207 2.89 36.57 -27.37
N THR A 208 2.73 36.34 -26.06
CA THR A 208 1.88 37.15 -25.18
C THR A 208 2.57 38.39 -24.62
N ILE A 209 3.89 38.49 -24.75
CA ILE A 209 4.64 39.69 -24.38
C ILE A 209 4.51 40.71 -25.51
N LYS A 210 3.53 41.62 -25.36
CA LYS A 210 3.51 42.88 -26.13
C LYS A 210 4.88 43.54 -25.98
N LYS A 211 5.59 43.71 -27.10
CA LYS A 211 6.73 44.63 -27.23
C LYS A 211 6.35 45.99 -26.62
N LYS A 212 6.70 46.23 -25.36
CA LYS A 212 6.91 47.57 -24.82
C LYS A 212 8.39 47.87 -24.97
N ASN A 213 8.79 48.15 -26.20
CA ASN A 213 10.10 48.73 -26.45
C ASN A 213 9.96 50.26 -26.40
N LYS A 214 10.76 50.86 -25.51
CA LYS A 214 11.46 52.14 -25.71
C LYS A 214 10.62 53.44 -25.65
N LYS A 215 10.75 54.18 -24.55
CA LYS A 215 11.74 55.27 -24.45
C LYS A 215 11.96 55.66 -23.00
#